data_AF-A0A6G3XP73-F1
#
_entry.id   AF-A0A6G3XP73-F1
#
_cell.length_a   1.000
_cell.length_b   1.000
_cell.length_c   1.000
_cell.angle_alpha   90.00
_cell.angle_beta   90.00
_cell.angle_gamma   90.00
#
_symmetry.space_group_name_H-M   'P 1'
#
loop_
_entity.id
_entity.type
_entity.pdbx_description
1 polymer ?
#
loop_
_entity_poly.entity_id
_entity_poly.type
_entity_poly.pdbx_seq_one_letter_code
_entity_poly.pdbx_strand_id
1 'polypeptide(L)'
;PESTAALALASREQLDNLTFVINCNLQRLDGPVRANFRVVQELEAQFRGAGWNVVKTLWGNAWDELFQLDTQGALLRRLREVPDAQFQTYATRDVAYIREHFFGAEPALVELAKLLTDAKIAECFYTSRGGHEARKVYAAYKAAVEHKGAPTV
;
A
#
# COMPACT_ATOMS: atom_id res chain seq x y z
N PRO A 1 -2.70 -9.12 21.02
CA PRO A 1 -2.02 -10.38 20.67
C PRO A 1 -2.95 -11.40 19.98
N GLU A 2 -4.21 -11.38 20.38
CA GLU A 2 -5.34 -12.17 19.95
C GLU A 2 -5.62 -12.05 18.44
N SER A 3 -5.42 -10.85 17.86
CA SER A 3 -5.71 -10.56 16.45
C SER A 3 -4.90 -11.41 15.45
N THR A 4 -3.76 -11.96 15.84
CA THR A 4 -2.88 -12.75 14.96
C THR A 4 -2.56 -14.14 15.49
N ALA A 5 -3.01 -14.49 16.70
CA ALA A 5 -2.62 -15.73 17.38
C ALA A 5 -3.10 -17.02 16.66
N ALA A 6 -4.21 -16.95 15.93
CA ALA A 6 -4.86 -18.10 15.31
C ALA A 6 -4.88 -18.07 13.77
N LEU A 7 -4.02 -17.27 13.12
CA LEU A 7 -3.99 -17.19 11.66
C LEU A 7 -3.73 -18.54 11.00
N ALA A 8 -2.79 -19.33 11.54
CA ALA A 8 -2.45 -20.64 10.98
C ALA A 8 -3.61 -21.65 11.08
N LEU A 9 -4.51 -21.50 12.06
CA LEU A 9 -5.69 -22.35 12.18
C LEU A 9 -6.62 -22.14 10.98
N ALA A 10 -6.88 -20.89 10.60
CA ALA A 10 -7.77 -20.59 9.47
C ALA A 10 -7.25 -21.16 8.15
N SER A 11 -5.93 -21.15 7.93
CA SER A 11 -5.31 -21.78 6.76
C SER A 11 -5.40 -23.31 6.82
N ARG A 12 -5.11 -23.92 7.98
CA ARG A 12 -5.19 -25.38 8.16
C ARG A 12 -6.60 -25.93 7.92
N GLU A 13 -7.61 -25.23 8.40
CA GLU A 13 -9.02 -25.60 8.20
C GLU A 13 -9.57 -25.12 6.84
N GLN A 14 -8.71 -24.59 5.95
CA GLN A 14 -9.06 -24.14 4.59
C GLN A 14 -10.27 -23.19 4.56
N LEU A 15 -10.31 -22.21 5.46
CA LEU A 15 -11.45 -21.30 5.62
C LEU A 15 -11.52 -20.26 4.49
N ASP A 16 -11.80 -20.69 3.26
CA ASP A 16 -12.01 -19.81 2.10
C ASP A 16 -13.35 -19.04 2.13
N ASN A 17 -14.13 -19.25 3.19
CA ASN A 17 -15.27 -18.44 3.58
C ASN A 17 -14.91 -17.30 4.57
N LEU A 18 -13.63 -17.14 4.93
CA LEU A 18 -13.15 -16.08 5.82
C LEU A 18 -12.37 -15.02 5.02
N THR A 19 -12.77 -13.76 5.18
CA THR A 19 -12.04 -12.60 4.67
C THR A 19 -11.79 -11.60 5.79
N PHE A 20 -10.53 -11.31 6.06
CA PHE A 20 -10.14 -10.18 6.90
C PHE A 20 -10.02 -8.92 6.06
N VAL A 21 -10.40 -7.78 6.63
CA VAL A 21 -10.26 -6.47 6.00
C VAL A 21 -9.56 -5.57 6.98
N ILE A 22 -8.28 -5.28 6.72
CA ILE A 22 -7.45 -4.46 7.61
C ILE A 22 -7.27 -3.08 7.00
N ASN A 23 -7.89 -2.07 7.62
CA ASN A 23 -7.68 -0.68 7.23
C ASN A 23 -6.27 -0.22 7.65
N CYS A 24 -5.36 -0.15 6.68
CA CYS A 24 -3.98 0.26 6.88
C CYS A 24 -3.81 1.77 6.67
N ASN A 25 -4.45 2.59 7.51
CA ASN A 25 -4.25 4.05 7.51
C ASN A 25 -2.89 4.49 8.08
N LEU A 26 -2.03 3.53 8.47
CA LEU A 26 -0.69 3.68 9.03
C LEU A 26 -0.61 4.39 10.39
N GLN A 27 -1.74 4.67 11.04
CA GLN A 27 -1.84 5.39 12.30
C GLN A 27 -2.51 4.54 13.39
N ARG A 28 -2.14 4.83 14.63
CA ARG A 28 -2.87 4.52 15.87
C ARG A 28 -3.33 5.85 16.49
N LEU A 29 -4.06 5.77 17.60
CA LEU A 29 -4.59 6.96 18.29
C LEU A 29 -3.49 8.01 18.60
N ASP A 30 -2.30 7.56 19.02
CA ASP A 30 -1.20 8.43 19.42
C ASP A 30 -0.06 8.51 18.39
N GLY A 31 -0.37 8.48 17.09
CA GLY A 31 0.60 8.65 15.99
C GLY A 31 0.79 7.41 15.12
N PRO A 32 1.90 7.27 14.34
CA PRO A 32 2.09 6.14 13.45
C PRO A 32 2.14 4.79 14.18
N VAL A 33 1.61 3.72 13.57
CA VAL A 33 1.64 2.37 14.16
C VAL A 33 3.09 1.93 14.41
N ARG A 34 3.96 2.11 13.40
CA ARG A 34 5.41 1.92 13.50
C ARG A 34 6.13 2.91 12.59
N ALA A 35 6.60 4.02 13.16
CA ALA A 35 7.11 5.17 12.39
C ALA A 35 8.23 4.83 11.39
N ASN A 36 9.19 3.98 11.78
CA ASN A 36 10.36 3.62 10.98
C ASN A 36 10.19 2.33 10.15
N PHE A 37 9.00 1.73 10.19
CA PHE A 37 8.70 0.47 9.51
C PHE A 37 7.57 0.67 8.50
N ARG A 38 7.14 -0.46 7.91
CA ARG A 38 6.08 -0.53 6.90
C ARG A 38 5.07 -1.58 7.33
N VAL A 39 4.00 -1.15 8.02
CA VAL A 39 3.03 -2.04 8.67
C VAL A 39 2.37 -3.00 7.69
N VAL A 40 2.09 -2.54 6.46
CA VAL A 40 1.50 -3.39 5.42
C VAL A 40 2.43 -4.54 5.03
N GLN A 41 3.75 -4.30 4.97
CA GLN A 41 4.72 -5.35 4.65
C GLN A 41 4.87 -6.35 5.79
N GLU A 42 4.81 -5.88 7.04
CA GLU A 42 4.82 -6.75 8.22
C GLU A 42 3.60 -7.66 8.24
N LEU A 43 2.40 -7.08 8.03
CA LEU A 43 1.16 -7.85 7.94
C LEU A 43 1.20 -8.83 6.78
N GLU A 44 1.65 -8.41 5.59
CA GLU A 44 1.81 -9.32 4.46
C GLU A 44 2.70 -10.52 4.81
N ALA A 45 3.85 -10.29 5.44
CA ALA A 45 4.76 -11.37 5.82
C ALA A 45 4.13 -12.33 6.83
N GLN A 46 3.43 -11.80 7.84
CA GLN A 46 2.74 -12.61 8.86
C GLN A 46 1.62 -13.46 8.25
N PHE A 47 0.75 -12.86 7.43
CA PHE A 47 -0.38 -13.56 6.84
C PHE A 47 0.04 -14.55 5.75
N ARG A 48 0.97 -14.19 4.86
CA ARG A 48 1.54 -15.14 3.90
C ARG A 48 2.24 -16.30 4.60
N GLY A 49 3.01 -16.01 5.65
CA GLY A 49 3.67 -17.02 6.48
C GLY A 49 2.69 -17.97 7.18
N ALA A 50 1.48 -17.49 7.47
CA ALA A 50 0.38 -18.29 8.01
C ALA A 50 -0.46 -19.00 6.95
N GLY A 51 -0.09 -18.94 5.67
CA GLY A 51 -0.78 -19.62 4.57
C GLY A 51 -2.07 -18.94 4.10
N TRP A 52 -2.18 -17.61 4.27
CA TRP A 52 -3.31 -16.83 3.77
C TRP A 52 -3.04 -16.30 2.36
N ASN A 53 -4.13 -16.13 1.59
CA ASN A 53 -4.13 -15.28 0.41
C ASN A 53 -4.07 -13.81 0.86
N VAL A 54 -3.17 -13.03 0.27
CA VAL A 54 -2.96 -11.62 0.66
C VAL A 54 -3.21 -10.71 -0.54
N VAL A 55 -4.20 -9.83 -0.41
CA VAL A 55 -4.59 -8.86 -1.44
C VAL A 55 -4.31 -7.44 -0.96
N LYS A 56 -3.27 -6.81 -1.52
CA LYS A 56 -2.87 -5.44 -1.13
C LYS A 56 -3.49 -4.38 -2.04
N THR A 57 -4.32 -3.52 -1.47
CA THR A 57 -4.95 -2.38 -2.16
C THR A 57 -4.30 -1.07 -1.76
N LEU A 58 -3.11 -0.78 -2.32
CA LEU A 58 -2.26 0.33 -1.86
C LEU A 58 -2.52 1.65 -2.60
N TRP A 59 -2.54 1.59 -3.94
CA TRP A 59 -2.48 2.76 -4.81
C TRP A 59 -3.77 2.91 -5.61
N GLY A 60 -4.28 4.14 -5.70
CA GLY A 60 -5.43 4.48 -6.53
C GLY A 60 -5.06 4.68 -8.00
N ASN A 61 -6.04 5.04 -8.83
CA ASN A 61 -5.93 5.16 -10.28
C ASN A 61 -4.91 6.23 -10.71
N ALA A 62 -4.72 7.29 -9.91
CA ALA A 62 -3.75 8.34 -10.27
C ALA A 62 -2.33 7.80 -10.39
N TRP A 63 -2.01 6.72 -9.67
CA TRP A 63 -0.70 6.07 -9.72
C TRP A 63 -0.52 5.14 -10.91
N ASP A 64 -1.59 4.69 -11.58
CA ASP A 64 -1.49 3.73 -12.68
C ASP A 64 -0.64 4.28 -13.83
N GLU A 65 -0.78 5.57 -14.15
CA GLU A 65 0.05 6.27 -15.13
C GLU A 65 1.54 6.30 -14.70
N LEU A 66 1.81 6.62 -13.43
CA LEU A 66 3.18 6.65 -12.91
C LEU A 66 3.85 5.27 -12.97
N PHE A 67 3.11 4.20 -12.69
CA PHE A 67 3.62 2.84 -12.82
C PHE A 67 3.91 2.44 -14.28
N GLN A 68 3.12 2.94 -15.24
CA GLN A 68 3.39 2.71 -16.66
C GLN A 68 4.64 3.48 -17.14
N LEU A 69 4.88 4.68 -16.59
CA LEU A 69 6.05 5.50 -16.89
C LEU A 69 7.33 4.98 -16.20
N ASP A 70 7.22 4.18 -15.13
CA ASP A 70 8.35 3.62 -14.37
C ASP A 70 9.07 2.47 -15.10
N THR A 71 9.72 2.80 -16.22
CA THR A 71 10.44 1.82 -17.06
C THR A 71 11.70 1.25 -16.40
N GLN A 72 12.21 1.88 -15.35
CA GLN A 72 13.44 1.49 -14.64
C GLN A 72 13.17 0.84 -13.28
N GLY A 73 11.92 0.76 -12.84
CA GLY A 73 11.55 0.27 -11.50
C GLY A 73 11.94 1.21 -10.36
N ALA A 74 12.31 2.45 -10.67
CA ALA A 74 12.74 3.49 -9.72
C ALA A 74 11.59 3.85 -8.77
N LEU A 75 10.40 4.09 -9.31
CA LEU A 75 9.21 4.39 -8.53
C LEU A 75 8.88 3.21 -7.60
N LEU A 76 8.84 2.00 -8.15
CA LEU A 76 8.50 0.81 -7.35
C LEU A 76 9.53 0.54 -6.24
N ARG A 77 10.82 0.77 -6.47
CA ARG A 77 11.85 0.68 -5.42
C ARG A 77 11.61 1.75 -4.34
N ARG A 78 11.41 3.01 -4.75
CA ARG A 78 11.19 4.11 -3.81
C ARG A 78 9.97 3.87 -2.92
N LEU A 79 8.85 3.48 -3.51
CA LEU A 79 7.61 3.16 -2.77
C LEU A 79 7.82 2.01 -1.77
N ARG A 80 8.72 1.05 -2.07
CA ARG A 80 9.06 -0.04 -1.16
C ARG A 80 9.98 0.39 -0.02
N GLU A 81 10.81 1.40 -0.22
CA GLU A 81 11.81 1.88 0.74
C GLU A 81 11.25 2.87 1.75
N VAL A 82 10.39 3.80 1.31
CA VAL A 82 9.85 4.88 2.14
C VAL A 82 9.10 4.32 3.37
N PRO A 83 9.48 4.72 4.60
CA PRO A 83 8.76 4.34 5.83
C PRO A 83 7.36 4.95 5.94
N ASP A 84 6.50 4.33 6.74
CA ASP A 84 5.11 4.77 6.94
C ASP A 84 5.02 6.22 7.45
N ALA A 85 5.87 6.62 8.40
CA ALA A 85 5.89 8.00 8.90
C ALA A 85 6.22 9.01 7.80
N GLN A 86 7.14 8.66 6.88
CA GLN A 86 7.48 9.56 5.79
C GLN A 86 6.32 9.68 4.78
N PHE A 87 5.56 8.62 4.55
CA PHE A 87 4.31 8.71 3.77
C PHE A 87 3.25 9.58 4.43
N GLN A 88 3.15 9.57 5.76
CA GLN A 88 2.29 10.49 6.51
C GLN A 88 2.77 11.94 6.38
N THR A 89 4.08 12.17 6.42
CA THR A 89 4.66 13.49 6.15
C THR A 89 4.32 13.96 4.74
N TYR A 90 4.47 13.12 3.72
CA TYR A 90 4.11 13.48 2.34
C TYR A 90 2.63 13.86 2.20
N ALA A 91 1.73 13.23 2.95
CA ALA A 91 0.30 13.53 2.91
C ALA A 91 -0.07 14.91 3.51
N THR A 92 0.86 15.56 4.25
CA THR A 92 0.62 16.84 4.92
C THR A 92 1.51 17.98 4.41
N ARG A 93 2.50 17.68 3.56
CA ARG A 93 3.42 18.65 2.96
C ARG A 93 3.01 19.01 1.54
N ASP A 94 3.51 20.13 1.04
CA ASP A 94 3.24 20.62 -0.32
C ASP A 94 3.94 19.77 -1.41
N VAL A 95 3.55 20.02 -2.66
CA VAL A 95 4.10 19.30 -3.81
C VAL A 95 5.60 19.58 -3.99
N ALA A 96 6.08 20.77 -3.63
CA ALA A 96 7.50 21.12 -3.67
C ALA A 96 8.31 20.17 -2.78
N TYR A 97 7.86 19.94 -1.54
CA TYR A 97 8.47 18.97 -0.63
C TYR A 97 8.43 17.54 -1.19
N ILE A 98 7.33 17.13 -1.81
CA ILE A 98 7.23 15.79 -2.43
C ILE A 98 8.22 15.66 -3.60
N ARG A 99 8.35 16.68 -4.45
CA ARG A 99 9.33 16.69 -5.54
C ARG A 99 10.74 16.57 -5.02
N GLU A 100 11.10 17.31 -3.97
CA GLU A 100 12.44 17.27 -3.40
C GLU A 100 12.74 15.95 -2.67
N HIS A 101 11.84 15.50 -1.79
CA HIS A 101 12.13 14.42 -0.86
C HIS A 101 11.69 13.03 -1.33
N PHE A 102 10.63 12.94 -2.15
CA PHE A 102 10.23 11.66 -2.76
C PHE A 102 10.93 11.46 -4.10
N PHE A 103 10.73 12.38 -5.04
CA PHE A 103 11.24 12.26 -6.41
C PHE A 103 12.70 12.68 -6.55
N GLY A 104 13.20 13.58 -5.71
CA GLY A 104 14.62 13.98 -5.68
C GLY A 104 15.56 12.93 -5.10
N ALA A 105 15.04 11.80 -4.63
CA ALA A 105 15.83 10.76 -3.97
C ALA A 105 16.79 10.02 -4.93
N GLU A 106 16.48 9.94 -6.22
CA GLU A 106 17.39 9.40 -7.23
C GLU A 106 17.14 10.00 -8.63
N PRO A 107 18.15 10.04 -9.53
CA PRO A 107 18.04 10.69 -10.84
C PRO A 107 16.86 10.19 -11.69
N ALA A 108 16.58 8.89 -11.68
CA ALA A 108 15.48 8.32 -12.46
C ALA A 108 14.09 8.83 -12.01
N LEU A 109 13.91 9.08 -10.71
CA LEU A 109 12.68 9.65 -10.18
C LEU A 109 12.55 11.14 -10.50
N VAL A 110 13.67 11.87 -10.56
CA VAL A 110 13.68 13.27 -11.00
C VAL A 110 13.20 13.37 -12.45
N GLU A 111 13.69 12.49 -13.33
CA GLU A 111 13.22 12.44 -14.73
C GLU A 111 11.74 12.08 -14.82
N LEU A 112 11.27 11.09 -14.04
CA LEU A 112 9.85 10.76 -13.96
C LEU A 112 9.01 11.97 -13.52
N ALA A 113 9.46 12.71 -12.50
CA ALA A 113 8.75 13.87 -11.97
C ALA A 113 8.64 15.03 -12.96
N LYS A 114 9.56 15.17 -13.94
CA LYS A 114 9.45 16.19 -15.00
C LYS A 114 8.27 15.94 -15.93
N LEU A 115 7.80 14.70 -16.04
CA LEU A 115 6.64 14.33 -16.85
C LEU A 115 5.31 14.60 -16.13
N LEU A 116 5.34 14.89 -14.83
CA LEU A 116 4.15 15.02 -14.00
C LEU A 116 3.87 16.49 -13.68
N THR A 117 2.60 16.87 -13.76
CA THR A 117 2.13 18.16 -13.24
C THR A 117 2.05 18.13 -11.71
N ASP A 118 2.10 19.30 -11.08
CA ASP A 118 1.93 19.39 -9.63
C ASP A 118 0.55 18.88 -9.18
N ALA A 119 -0.49 19.09 -10.00
CA ALA A 119 -1.83 18.56 -9.75
C ALA A 119 -1.83 17.01 -9.75
N LYS A 120 -1.09 16.37 -10.66
CA LYS A 120 -0.95 14.91 -10.69
C LYS A 120 -0.22 14.40 -9.45
N ILE A 121 0.87 15.05 -9.03
CA ILE A 121 1.57 14.69 -7.80
C ILE A 121 0.66 14.86 -6.58
N ALA A 122 -0.07 15.97 -6.48
CA ALA A 122 -1.04 16.19 -5.41
C ALA A 122 -2.11 15.09 -5.36
N GLU A 123 -2.70 14.72 -6.51
CA GLU A 123 -3.69 13.65 -6.63
C GLU A 123 -3.14 12.30 -6.10
N CYS A 124 -1.92 11.92 -6.51
CA CYS A 124 -1.26 10.70 -6.06
C CYS A 124 -1.11 10.64 -4.54
N PHE A 125 -0.60 11.71 -3.92
CA PHE A 125 -0.19 11.67 -2.51
C PHE A 125 -1.31 12.02 -1.52
N TYR A 126 -2.29 12.83 -1.93
CA TYR A 126 -3.33 13.32 -1.03
C TYR A 126 -4.64 12.53 -1.12
N THR A 127 -5.06 12.13 -2.32
CA THR A 127 -6.43 11.59 -2.53
C THR A 127 -6.46 10.18 -3.09
N SER A 128 -5.47 9.79 -3.88
CA SER A 128 -5.48 8.53 -4.65
C SER A 128 -4.87 7.35 -3.89
N ARG A 129 -5.47 6.98 -2.75
CA ARG A 129 -5.17 5.72 -2.03
C ARG A 129 -6.12 4.61 -2.47
N GLY A 130 -5.59 3.39 -2.61
CA GLY A 130 -6.37 2.26 -3.13
C GLY A 130 -7.66 1.99 -2.34
N GLY A 131 -7.61 2.08 -1.01
CA GLY A 131 -8.77 1.90 -0.13
C GLY A 131 -9.86 2.97 -0.26
N HIS A 132 -9.61 4.10 -0.93
CA HIS A 132 -10.59 5.17 -1.16
C HIS A 132 -11.27 5.08 -2.52
N GLU A 133 -10.89 4.13 -3.36
CA GLU A 133 -11.40 4.02 -4.73
C GLU A 133 -12.21 2.74 -4.94
N ALA A 134 -13.50 2.90 -5.23
CA ALA A 134 -14.45 1.79 -5.36
C ALA A 134 -13.99 0.70 -6.34
N ARG A 135 -13.33 1.07 -7.45
CA ARG A 135 -12.82 0.08 -8.42
C ARG A 135 -11.72 -0.80 -7.84
N LYS A 136 -10.77 -0.21 -7.09
CA LYS A 136 -9.67 -0.95 -6.47
C LYS A 136 -10.21 -1.84 -5.32
N VAL A 137 -11.12 -1.31 -4.51
CA VAL A 137 -11.79 -2.07 -3.44
C VAL A 137 -12.61 -3.23 -4.01
N TYR A 138 -13.41 -3.00 -5.06
CA TYR A 138 -14.17 -4.06 -5.73
C TYR A 138 -13.27 -5.16 -6.26
N ALA A 139 -12.17 -4.80 -6.94
CA ALA A 139 -11.22 -5.78 -7.45
C ALA A 139 -10.62 -6.64 -6.33
N ALA A 140 -10.33 -6.05 -5.17
CA ALA A 140 -9.81 -6.77 -4.01
C ALA A 140 -10.83 -7.76 -3.43
N TYR A 141 -12.09 -7.33 -3.23
CA TYR A 141 -13.15 -8.22 -2.76
C TYR A 141 -13.45 -9.33 -3.74
N LYS A 142 -13.45 -9.04 -5.05
CA LYS A 142 -13.64 -10.05 -6.08
C LYS A 142 -12.55 -11.12 -5.99
N ALA A 143 -11.28 -10.70 -5.92
CA ALA A 143 -10.16 -11.62 -5.76
C ALA A 143 -10.25 -12.45 -4.47
N ALA A 144 -10.74 -11.87 -3.36
CA ALA A 144 -10.94 -12.57 -2.10
C ALA A 144 -12.04 -13.64 -2.18
N VAL A 145 -13.20 -13.30 -2.75
CA VAL A 145 -14.37 -14.19 -2.86
C VAL A 145 -14.14 -15.34 -3.85
N GLU A 146 -13.40 -15.07 -4.91
CA GLU A 146 -13.05 -16.08 -5.93
C GLU A 146 -11.92 -17.02 -5.48
N HIS A 147 -11.12 -16.63 -4.47
CA HIS A 147 -10.08 -17.49 -3.92
C HIS A 147 -10.68 -18.70 -3.18
N LYS A 148 -9.98 -19.84 -3.24
CA LYS A 148 -10.40 -21.13 -2.65
C LYS A 148 -9.25 -21.83 -1.97
N GLY A 149 -9.56 -22.64 -0.95
CA GLY A 149 -8.61 -23.47 -0.21
C GLY A 149 -7.80 -22.75 0.87
N ALA A 150 -7.98 -21.44 1.06
CA ALA A 150 -7.36 -20.66 2.13
C ALA A 150 -8.16 -19.37 2.42
N PRO A 151 -8.06 -18.82 3.64
CA PRO A 151 -8.62 -17.51 3.97
C PRO A 151 -7.90 -16.37 3.24
N THR A 152 -8.58 -15.22 3.09
CA THR A 152 -8.02 -14.01 2.47
C THR A 152 -7.91 -12.84 3.45
N VAL A 153 -6.87 -12.02 3.32
CA VAL A 153 -6.73 -10.70 3.95
C VAL A 153 -6.44 -9.60 2.92
#